data_AF-A0A380EC81-F1
#
_entry.id   AF-A0A380EC81-F1
#
_cell.length_a   1.000
_cell.length_b   1.000
_cell.length_c   1.000
_cell.angle_alpha   90.00
_cell.angle_beta   90.00
_cell.angle_gamma   90.00
#
_symmetry.space_group_name_H-M   'P 1'
#
loop_
_entity.id
_entity.type
_entity.pdbx_description
1 polymer ?
#
loop_
_entity_poly.entity_id
_entity_poly.type
_entity_poly.pdbx_seq_one_letter_code
_entity_poly.pdbx_strand_id
1 'polypeptide(L)'
;MLSLTMLLLERVGLIIILAYVLMNIPYFKNLMNRRRTWKARWQLCIIFSLFALMSNLTGIVIDHQHSLSGSVYFRLDDDVSLANTRVLTIGVAGLVGGPFVGLFVGVISGIFRVYMGGADAQVYLISSIFIGIIAGYFGLQAQRRKRYPSIAKSAMIGIVMEMIQMLSILTFSHDKHMRLTSYH
;
A
#
# COMPACT_ATOMS: atom_id res chain seq x y z
N MET A 1 3.98 23.80 2.60
CA MET A 1 2.84 22.99 2.10
C MET A 1 3.01 22.60 0.63
N LEU A 2 3.33 23.53 -0.28
CA LEU A 2 3.54 23.22 -1.71
C LEU A 2 4.62 22.16 -1.99
N SER A 3 5.71 22.15 -1.22
CA SER A 3 6.78 21.13 -1.31
C SER A 3 6.28 19.72 -1.02
N LEU A 4 5.35 19.57 -0.07
CA LEU A 4 4.77 18.27 0.32
C LEU A 4 3.85 17.74 -0.78
N THR A 5 3.01 18.63 -1.33
CA THR A 5 2.16 18.30 -2.47
C THR A 5 2.99 17.94 -3.71
N MET A 6 4.08 18.66 -4.00
CA MET A 6 5.00 18.33 -5.09
C MET A 6 5.63 16.94 -4.89
N LEU A 7 6.11 16.64 -3.69
CA LEU A 7 6.75 15.35 -3.40
C LEU A 7 5.76 14.17 -3.51
N LEU A 8 4.52 14.36 -3.04
CA LEU A 8 3.45 13.37 -3.21
C LEU A 8 3.05 13.21 -4.68
N LEU A 9 2.99 14.32 -5.44
CA LEU A 9 2.68 14.29 -6.87
C LEU A 9 3.76 13.54 -7.65
N GLU A 10 5.04 13.76 -7.34
CA GLU A 10 6.16 13.02 -7.94
C GLU A 10 6.02 11.51 -7.68
N ARG A 11 5.72 11.11 -6.44
CA ARG A 11 5.54 9.70 -6.07
C ARG A 11 4.33 9.07 -6.76
N VAL A 12 3.20 9.78 -6.86
CA VAL A 12 2.02 9.31 -7.63
C VAL A 12 2.36 9.20 -9.11
N GLY A 13 3.06 10.18 -9.68
CA GLY A 13 3.54 10.16 -11.06
C GLY A 13 4.42 8.95 -11.35
N LEU A 14 5.40 8.66 -10.49
CA LEU A 14 6.26 7.47 -10.60
C LEU A 14 5.46 6.17 -10.52
N ILE A 15 4.45 6.09 -9.64
CA ILE A 15 3.58 4.91 -9.55
C ILE A 15 2.75 4.73 -10.82
N ILE A 16 2.23 5.80 -11.40
CA ILE A 16 1.48 5.74 -12.66
C ILE A 16 2.39 5.27 -13.79
N ILE A 17 3.61 5.81 -13.90
CA ILE A 17 4.60 5.38 -14.90
C ILE A 17 4.94 3.91 -14.71
N LEU A 18 5.21 3.49 -13.47
CA LEU A 18 5.55 2.11 -13.15
C LEU A 18 4.39 1.16 -13.46
N ALA A 19 3.16 1.53 -13.13
CA ALA A 19 1.96 0.78 -13.48
C ALA A 19 1.77 0.69 -15.00
N TYR A 20 2.00 1.78 -15.74
CA TYR A 20 1.92 1.80 -17.20
C TYR A 20 2.98 0.89 -17.83
N VAL A 21 4.23 0.96 -17.37
CA VAL A 21 5.32 0.08 -17.83
C VAL A 21 4.95 -1.38 -17.54
N LEU A 22 4.52 -1.68 -16.32
CA LEU A 22 4.10 -3.02 -15.92
C LEU A 22 2.98 -3.56 -16.82
N MET A 23 1.97 -2.75 -17.09
CA MET A 23 0.83 -3.11 -17.94
C MET A 23 1.19 -3.23 -19.42
N ASN A 24 2.30 -2.65 -19.86
CA ASN A 24 2.78 -2.76 -21.24
C ASN A 24 3.71 -3.96 -21.48
N ILE A 25 4.25 -4.57 -20.42
CA ILE A 25 5.09 -5.77 -20.55
C ILE A 25 4.22 -6.98 -20.97
N PRO A 26 4.54 -7.67 -22.09
CA PRO A 26 3.77 -8.82 -22.58
C PRO A 26 3.67 -9.96 -21.56
N TYR A 27 4.74 -10.18 -20.80
CA TYR A 27 4.77 -11.15 -19.71
C TYR A 27 3.70 -10.86 -18.65
N PHE A 28 3.54 -9.60 -18.24
CA PHE A 28 2.55 -9.21 -17.24
C PHE A 28 1.12 -9.29 -17.78
N LYS A 29 0.90 -8.93 -19.06
CA LYS A 29 -0.40 -9.15 -19.73
C LYS A 29 -0.78 -10.64 -19.74
N ASN A 30 0.16 -11.52 -20.10
CA ASN A 30 -0.04 -12.97 -20.07
C ASN A 30 -0.31 -13.50 -18.66
N LEU A 31 0.43 -12.99 -17.68
CA LEU A 31 0.25 -13.31 -16.27
C LEU A 31 -1.17 -12.94 -15.79
N MET A 32 -1.65 -11.76 -16.20
CA MET A 32 -2.98 -11.27 -15.85
C MET A 32 -4.09 -12.04 -16.56
N ASN A 33 -3.85 -12.57 -17.76
CA ASN A 33 -4.78 -13.50 -18.43
C ASN A 33 -4.84 -14.86 -17.73
N ARG A 34 -3.70 -15.33 -17.19
CA ARG A 34 -3.60 -16.61 -16.46
C ARG A 34 -3.73 -16.47 -14.95
N ARG A 35 -4.17 -15.31 -14.44
CA ARG A 35 -4.20 -14.97 -12.99
C ARG A 35 -5.02 -15.92 -12.09
N ARG A 36 -5.85 -16.79 -12.66
CA ARG A 36 -6.54 -17.87 -11.91
C ARG A 36 -5.67 -19.10 -11.66
N THR A 37 -4.60 -19.30 -12.43
CA THR A 37 -3.67 -20.41 -12.24
C THR A 37 -2.78 -20.18 -11.02
N TRP A 38 -2.46 -21.24 -10.29
CA TRP A 38 -1.59 -21.18 -9.11
C TRP A 38 -0.21 -20.62 -9.42
N LYS A 39 0.38 -20.99 -10.57
CA LYS A 39 1.67 -20.44 -11.02
C LYS A 39 1.62 -18.92 -11.17
N ALA A 40 0.56 -18.39 -11.79
CA ALA A 40 0.40 -16.96 -11.96
C ALA A 40 0.21 -16.23 -10.62
N ARG A 41 -0.57 -16.80 -9.70
CA ARG A 41 -0.77 -16.21 -8.36
C ARG A 41 0.55 -16.05 -7.61
N TRP A 42 1.40 -17.08 -7.63
CA TRP A 42 2.72 -17.01 -6.98
C TRP A 42 3.63 -15.96 -7.62
N GLN A 43 3.66 -15.87 -8.95
CA GLN A 43 4.42 -14.83 -9.65
C GLN A 43 3.90 -13.42 -9.30
N LEU A 44 2.59 -13.23 -9.22
CA LEU A 44 1.98 -11.98 -8.78
C LEU A 44 2.34 -11.65 -7.32
N CYS A 45 2.35 -12.65 -6.42
CA CYS A 45 2.80 -12.47 -5.04
C CYS A 45 4.23 -11.92 -4.98
N ILE A 46 5.16 -12.49 -5.74
CA ILE A 46 6.56 -12.06 -5.77
C ILE A 46 6.68 -10.62 -6.28
N ILE A 47 6.08 -10.33 -7.45
CA ILE A 47 6.15 -9.00 -8.08
C ILE A 47 5.55 -7.93 -7.17
N PHE A 48 4.35 -8.16 -6.65
CA PHE A 48 3.68 -7.17 -5.81
C PHE A 48 4.31 -7.04 -4.42
N SER A 49 4.90 -8.11 -3.88
CA SER A 49 5.67 -8.00 -2.63
C SER A 49 6.90 -7.11 -2.83
N LEU A 50 7.62 -7.26 -3.96
CA LEU A 50 8.75 -6.36 -4.27
C LEU A 50 8.31 -4.90 -4.33
N PHE A 51 7.19 -4.60 -5.00
CA PHE A 51 6.66 -3.24 -5.01
C PHE A 51 6.23 -2.75 -3.62
N ALA A 52 5.62 -3.61 -2.80
CA ALA A 52 5.18 -3.22 -1.47
C ALA A 52 6.36 -2.96 -0.52
N LEU A 53 7.46 -3.70 -0.67
CA LEU A 53 8.72 -3.45 0.03
C LEU A 53 9.34 -2.13 -0.43
N MET A 54 9.43 -1.88 -1.74
CA MET A 54 9.92 -0.60 -2.28
C MET A 54 9.07 0.57 -1.77
N SER A 55 7.75 0.42 -1.74
CA SER A 55 6.84 1.45 -1.22
C SER A 55 7.03 1.71 0.28
N ASN A 56 7.31 0.67 1.08
CA ASN A 56 7.70 0.83 2.47
C ASN A 56 9.00 1.62 2.63
N LEU A 57 9.99 1.32 1.80
CA LEU A 57 11.31 1.96 1.84
C LEU A 57 11.30 3.42 1.37
N THR A 58 10.45 3.78 0.40
CA THR A 58 10.46 5.08 -0.30
C THR A 58 9.46 6.11 0.25
N GLY A 59 8.95 5.90 1.47
CA GLY A 59 8.01 6.82 2.10
C GLY A 59 8.63 8.12 2.58
N ILE A 60 7.76 9.09 2.84
CA ILE A 60 8.14 10.42 3.33
C ILE A 60 8.03 10.39 4.85
N VAL A 61 9.15 10.62 5.53
CA VAL A 61 9.23 10.79 6.97
C VAL A 61 8.73 12.19 7.34
N ILE A 62 7.81 12.27 8.31
CA ILE A 62 7.38 13.52 8.94
C ILE A 62 7.97 13.52 10.35
N ASP A 63 8.97 14.36 10.59
CA ASP A 63 9.60 14.56 11.90
C ASP A 63 9.44 16.04 12.33
N HIS A 64 9.32 16.28 13.65
CA HIS A 64 8.93 17.54 14.26
C HIS A 64 10.01 18.63 14.26
N GLN A 65 11.28 18.31 13.96
CA GLN A 65 12.35 19.30 14.09
C GLN A 65 13.19 19.56 12.82
N HIS A 66 13.33 18.62 11.87
CA HIS A 66 14.04 18.93 10.62
C HIS A 66 13.52 18.14 9.41
N SER A 67 12.84 18.88 8.52
CA SER A 67 12.90 18.78 7.06
C SER A 67 12.75 17.40 6.40
N LEU A 68 11.49 17.04 6.11
CA LEU A 68 11.00 16.53 4.81
C LEU A 68 12.08 15.97 3.88
N SER A 69 12.65 14.81 4.23
CA SER A 69 13.56 14.09 3.36
C SER A 69 12.83 12.89 2.78
N GLY A 70 12.66 12.86 1.46
CA GLY A 70 12.18 11.68 0.75
C GLY A 70 13.35 10.75 0.48
N SER A 71 13.80 9.98 1.47
CA SER A 71 14.93 9.05 1.33
C SER A 71 14.48 7.57 1.39
N VAL A 72 15.42 6.65 1.16
CA VAL A 72 15.23 5.21 1.34
C VAL A 72 15.50 4.89 2.81
N TYR A 73 14.45 4.63 3.58
CA TYR A 73 14.57 4.35 5.01
C TYR A 73 14.58 2.85 5.28
N PHE A 74 15.62 2.35 5.93
CA PHE A 74 15.71 0.94 6.35
C PHE A 74 15.34 0.72 7.82
N ARG A 75 15.43 1.78 8.65
CA ARG A 75 15.02 1.82 10.06
C ARG A 75 14.44 3.20 10.37
N LEU A 76 13.44 3.24 11.24
CA LEU A 76 12.77 4.45 11.71
C LEU A 76 12.82 4.51 13.23
N ASP A 77 13.02 5.70 13.78
CA ASP A 77 12.83 5.95 15.21
C ASP A 77 11.35 5.89 15.58
N ASP A 78 11.07 5.57 16.85
CA ASP A 78 9.73 5.24 17.35
C ASP A 78 8.72 6.40 17.22
N ASP A 79 9.20 7.64 17.18
CA ASP A 79 8.36 8.85 17.13
C ASP A 79 8.03 9.31 15.69
N VAL A 80 8.55 8.61 14.68
CA VAL A 80 8.46 9.03 13.28
C VAL A 80 7.30 8.34 12.56
N SER A 81 6.38 9.15 12.02
CA SER A 81 5.32 8.68 11.13
C SER A 81 5.73 8.78 9.65
N LEU A 82 5.36 7.77 8.87
CA LEU A 82 5.76 7.65 7.47
C LEU A 82 4.53 7.66 6.56
N ALA A 83 4.44 8.69 5.71
CA ALA A 83 3.46 8.74 4.63
C ALA A 83 4.00 7.96 3.43
N ASN A 84 3.38 6.83 3.09
CA ASN A 84 3.77 6.00 1.96
C ASN A 84 2.60 5.58 1.09
N THR A 85 2.94 4.95 -0.03
CA THR A 85 1.98 4.49 -1.04
C THR A 85 1.67 3.00 -0.89
N ARG A 86 1.94 2.43 0.29
CA ARG A 86 1.87 0.98 0.57
C ARG A 86 0.45 0.47 0.42
N VAL A 87 -0.52 1.21 0.96
CA VAL A 87 -1.95 0.87 0.91
C VAL A 87 -2.40 0.68 -0.54
N LEU A 88 -1.97 1.59 -1.44
CA LEU A 88 -2.23 1.48 -2.86
C LEU A 88 -1.59 0.21 -3.45
N THR A 89 -0.34 -0.11 -3.12
CA THR A 89 0.31 -1.32 -3.64
C THR A 89 -0.38 -2.60 -3.20
N ILE A 90 -0.72 -2.73 -1.91
CA ILE A 90 -1.44 -3.89 -1.37
C ILE A 90 -2.85 -3.98 -1.99
N GLY A 91 -3.53 -2.84 -2.12
CA GLY A 91 -4.86 -2.75 -2.73
C GLY A 91 -4.87 -3.19 -4.20
N VAL A 92 -3.92 -2.70 -5.00
CA VAL A 92 -3.76 -3.11 -6.40
C VAL A 92 -3.44 -4.60 -6.50
N ALA A 93 -2.56 -5.12 -5.63
CA ALA A 93 -2.24 -6.55 -5.59
C ALA A 93 -3.49 -7.42 -5.34
N GLY A 94 -4.34 -7.02 -4.40
CA GLY A 94 -5.62 -7.69 -4.12
C GLY A 94 -6.61 -7.58 -5.28
N LEU A 95 -6.76 -6.39 -5.87
CA LEU A 95 -7.68 -6.17 -7.00
C LEU A 95 -7.28 -6.98 -8.25
N VAL A 96 -5.98 -7.06 -8.52
CA VAL A 96 -5.43 -7.77 -9.69
C VAL A 96 -5.37 -9.27 -9.44
N GLY A 97 -4.77 -9.69 -8.33
CA GLY A 97 -4.45 -11.09 -8.02
C GLY A 97 -5.50 -11.85 -7.21
N GLY A 98 -6.49 -11.16 -6.64
CA GLY A 98 -7.51 -11.73 -5.76
C GLY A 98 -7.06 -11.85 -4.30
N PRO A 99 -7.88 -12.48 -3.43
CA PRO A 99 -7.69 -12.46 -1.98
C PRO A 99 -6.41 -13.16 -1.51
N PHE A 100 -6.00 -14.23 -2.19
CA PHE A 100 -4.74 -14.90 -1.86
C PHE A 100 -3.52 -13.99 -2.06
N VAL A 101 -3.45 -13.31 -3.21
CA VAL A 101 -2.32 -12.41 -3.53
C VAL A 101 -2.36 -11.18 -2.63
N GLY A 102 -3.53 -10.56 -2.43
CA GLY A 102 -3.68 -9.41 -1.55
C GLY A 102 -3.30 -9.71 -0.11
N LEU A 103 -3.75 -10.84 0.43
CA LEU A 103 -3.37 -11.30 1.77
C LEU A 103 -1.86 -11.50 1.90
N PHE A 104 -1.26 -12.24 0.96
CA PHE A 104 0.18 -12.55 0.99
C PHE A 104 1.04 -11.29 0.97
N VAL A 105 0.72 -10.36 0.05
CA VAL A 105 1.44 -9.09 -0.07
C VAL A 105 1.22 -8.21 1.16
N GLY A 106 0.00 -8.18 1.69
CA GLY A 106 -0.33 -7.46 2.93
C GLY A 106 0.45 -7.97 4.14
N VAL A 107 0.57 -9.29 4.30
CA VAL A 107 1.37 -9.91 5.38
C VAL A 107 2.84 -9.60 5.22
N ILE A 108 3.44 -9.81 4.04
CA ILE A 108 4.88 -9.54 3.83
C ILE A 108 5.19 -8.06 4.05
N SER A 109 4.38 -7.17 3.48
CA SER A 109 4.57 -5.73 3.61
C SER A 109 4.40 -5.25 5.05
N GLY A 110 3.41 -5.79 5.78
CA GLY A 110 3.19 -5.47 7.18
C GLY A 110 4.29 -5.99 8.10
N ILE A 111 4.78 -7.22 7.87
CA ILE A 111 5.90 -7.79 8.65
C ILE A 111 7.16 -6.96 8.41
N PHE A 112 7.44 -6.61 7.15
CA PHE A 112 8.57 -5.74 6.82
C PHE A 112 8.46 -4.37 7.50
N ARG A 113 7.25 -3.82 7.61
CA ARG A 113 7.01 -2.57 8.34
C ARG A 113 7.29 -2.71 9.84
N VAL A 114 6.90 -3.83 10.46
CA VAL A 114 7.24 -4.13 11.86
C VAL A 114 8.76 -4.23 12.04
N TYR A 115 9.49 -4.85 11.11
CA TYR A 115 10.96 -4.90 11.15
C TYR A 115 11.63 -3.52 10.98
N MET A 116 11.02 -2.64 10.19
CA MET A 116 11.51 -1.28 9.96
C MET A 116 11.34 -0.37 11.19
N GLY A 117 10.43 -0.72 12.11
CA GLY A 117 10.12 0.07 13.30
C GLY A 117 9.23 1.28 13.01
N GLY A 118 9.26 2.27 13.92
CA GLY A 118 8.46 3.47 13.88
C GLY A 118 7.08 3.33 14.52
N ALA A 119 6.42 4.48 14.71
CA ALA A 119 5.13 4.57 15.39
C ALA A 119 4.09 3.58 14.81
N ASP A 120 3.41 2.88 15.70
CA ASP A 120 2.24 2.03 15.40
C ASP A 120 2.48 0.90 14.39
N ALA A 121 3.71 0.42 14.22
CA ALA A 121 4.04 -0.60 13.22
C ALA A 121 3.15 -1.87 13.29
N GLN A 122 2.69 -2.25 14.48
CA GLN A 122 1.75 -3.36 14.69
C GLN A 122 0.36 -3.08 14.10
N VAL A 123 -0.13 -1.84 14.21
CA VAL A 123 -1.39 -1.39 13.63
C VAL A 123 -1.34 -1.47 12.10
N TYR A 124 -0.20 -1.06 11.52
CA TYR A 124 0.05 -1.17 10.09
C TYR A 124 0.04 -2.61 9.58
N LEU A 125 0.53 -3.58 10.36
CA LEU A 125 0.46 -4.99 9.99
C LEU A 125 -0.99 -5.47 9.91
N ILE A 126 -1.79 -5.19 10.94
CA ILE A 126 -3.18 -5.61 11.02
C ILE A 126 -3.99 -4.96 9.88
N SER A 127 -3.84 -3.65 9.68
CA SER A 127 -4.55 -2.94 8.61
C SER A 127 -4.15 -3.45 7.22
N SER A 128 -2.87 -3.77 6.99
CA SER A 128 -2.37 -4.34 5.71
C SER A 128 -3.10 -5.63 5.34
N ILE A 129 -3.33 -6.49 6.33
CA ILE A 129 -4.03 -7.77 6.14
C ILE A 129 -5.48 -7.52 5.73
N PHE A 130 -6.19 -6.65 6.44
CA PHE A 130 -7.58 -6.28 6.11
C PHE A 130 -7.70 -5.66 4.72
N ILE A 131 -6.82 -4.72 4.40
CA ILE A 131 -6.71 -4.09 3.08
C ILE A 131 -6.54 -5.18 2.01
N GLY A 132 -5.55 -6.05 2.16
CA GLY A 132 -5.29 -7.14 1.21
C GLY A 132 -6.49 -8.06 0.97
N ILE A 133 -7.20 -8.45 2.03
CA ILE A 133 -8.39 -9.29 1.95
C ILE A 133 -9.54 -8.57 1.25
N ILE A 134 -9.82 -7.31 1.63
CA ILE A 134 -10.95 -6.53 1.12
C ILE A 134 -10.75 -6.20 -0.37
N ALA A 135 -9.58 -5.69 -0.77
CA ALA A 135 -9.29 -5.51 -2.20
C ALA A 135 -9.35 -6.82 -2.95
N GLY A 136 -8.79 -7.86 -2.35
CA GLY A 136 -8.82 -9.23 -2.85
C GLY A 136 -10.23 -9.70 -3.20
N TYR A 137 -11.17 -9.50 -2.28
CA TYR A 137 -12.57 -9.85 -2.45
C TYR A 137 -13.21 -9.09 -3.63
N PHE A 138 -13.00 -7.78 -3.72
CA PHE A 138 -13.49 -6.99 -4.86
C PHE A 138 -12.82 -7.39 -6.18
N GLY A 139 -11.53 -7.72 -6.14
CA GLY A 139 -10.77 -8.26 -7.27
C GLY A 139 -11.39 -9.57 -7.76
N LEU A 140 -11.64 -10.52 -6.84
CA LEU A 140 -12.30 -11.78 -7.16
C LEU A 140 -13.69 -11.57 -7.77
N GLN A 141 -14.47 -10.62 -7.25
CA GLN A 141 -15.78 -10.29 -7.79
C GLN A 141 -15.68 -9.77 -9.24
N ALA A 142 -14.74 -8.87 -9.52
CA ALA A 142 -14.49 -8.36 -10.87
C ALA A 142 -14.03 -9.48 -11.82
N GLN A 143 -13.13 -10.35 -11.36
CA GLN A 143 -12.67 -11.52 -12.12
C GLN A 143 -13.79 -12.51 -12.43
N ARG A 144 -14.76 -12.69 -11.52
CA ARG A 144 -15.93 -13.55 -11.76
C ARG A 144 -16.86 -12.97 -12.83
N ARG A 145 -17.01 -11.65 -12.85
CA ARG A 145 -17.84 -10.92 -13.83
C ARG A 145 -17.15 -10.73 -15.19
N LYS A 146 -15.91 -11.22 -15.38
CA LYS A 146 -15.06 -11.03 -16.58
C LYS A 146 -14.95 -9.57 -17.04
N ARG A 147 -15.20 -8.61 -16.15
CA ARG A 147 -15.12 -7.17 -16.42
C ARG A 147 -14.18 -6.54 -15.40
N TYR A 148 -13.30 -5.68 -15.87
CA TYR A 148 -12.53 -4.83 -14.97
C TYR A 148 -13.50 -3.89 -14.22
N PRO A 149 -13.24 -3.59 -12.93
CA PRO A 149 -14.03 -2.59 -12.24
C PRO A 149 -13.90 -1.25 -12.97
N SER A 150 -15.01 -0.51 -13.08
CA SER A 150 -14.99 0.86 -13.60
C SER A 150 -13.97 1.70 -12.81
N ILE A 151 -13.36 2.68 -13.47
CA ILE A 151 -12.40 3.62 -12.86
C ILE A 151 -12.97 4.20 -11.55
N ALA A 152 -14.24 4.62 -11.57
CA ALA A 152 -14.91 5.15 -10.39
C ALA A 152 -15.01 4.14 -9.23
N LYS A 153 -15.30 2.87 -9.55
CA LYS A 153 -15.38 1.80 -8.54
C LYS A 153 -14.01 1.49 -7.96
N SER A 154 -12.97 1.43 -8.80
CA SER A 154 -11.59 1.22 -8.35
C SER A 154 -11.09 2.36 -7.47
N ALA A 155 -11.41 3.61 -7.84
CA ALA A 155 -11.09 4.79 -7.04
C ALA A 155 -11.80 4.76 -5.68
N MET A 156 -13.09 4.45 -5.65
CA MET A 156 -13.86 4.32 -4.40
C MET A 156 -13.28 3.22 -3.50
N ILE A 157 -12.89 2.07 -4.07
CA ILE A 157 -12.22 1.02 -3.30
C ILE A 157 -10.93 1.57 -2.70
N GLY A 158 -10.07 2.23 -3.49
CA GLY A 158 -8.84 2.87 -2.99
C GLY A 158 -9.08 3.81 -1.81
N ILE A 159 -10.08 4.69 -1.92
CA ILE A 159 -10.46 5.61 -0.82
C ILE A 159 -10.89 4.82 0.43
N VAL A 160 -11.70 3.77 0.28
CA VAL A 160 -12.10 2.91 1.40
C VAL A 160 -10.88 2.25 2.07
N MET A 161 -9.88 1.83 1.29
CA MET A 161 -8.67 1.23 1.84
C MET A 161 -7.84 2.22 2.65
N GLU A 162 -7.70 3.46 2.15
CA GLU A 162 -7.05 4.53 2.89
C GLU A 162 -7.83 4.89 4.17
N MET A 163 -9.16 4.94 4.10
CA MET A 163 -9.98 5.14 5.29
C MET A 163 -9.77 4.04 6.33
N ILE A 164 -9.72 2.77 5.92
CA ILE A 164 -9.42 1.65 6.83
C ILE A 164 -8.06 1.83 7.48
N GLN A 165 -7.05 2.23 6.72
CA GLN A 165 -5.71 2.50 7.25
C GLN A 165 -5.73 3.62 8.29
N MET A 166 -6.33 4.77 7.96
CA MET A 166 -6.40 5.93 8.83
C MET A 166 -7.21 5.65 10.09
N LEU A 167 -8.36 4.97 9.96
CA LEU A 167 -9.16 4.55 11.11
C LEU A 167 -8.40 3.58 12.02
N SER A 168 -7.64 2.64 11.45
CA SER A 168 -6.83 1.71 12.22
C SER A 168 -5.78 2.45 13.05
N ILE A 169 -5.09 3.42 12.45
CA ILE A 169 -4.15 4.30 13.16
C ILE A 169 -4.87 5.05 14.28
N LEU A 170 -6.01 5.70 14.00
CA LEU A 170 -6.75 6.50 14.99
C LEU A 170 -7.28 5.69 16.19
N THR A 171 -7.55 4.39 16.01
CA THR A 171 -8.16 3.53 17.03
C THR A 171 -7.14 2.72 17.82
N PHE A 172 -6.10 2.22 17.15
CA PHE A 172 -5.12 1.32 17.74
C PHE A 172 -3.75 1.95 18.00
N SER A 173 -3.52 3.20 17.56
CA SER A 173 -2.31 3.92 17.92
C SER A 173 -2.20 4.02 19.44
N HIS A 174 -1.07 3.53 19.97
CA HIS A 174 -0.87 3.40 21.40
C HIS A 174 -0.55 4.74 22.08
N ASP A 175 -0.26 5.78 21.29
CA ASP A 175 0.10 7.09 21.82
C ASP A 175 -1.11 8.02 21.96
N LYS A 176 -1.78 7.92 23.11
CA LYS A 176 -2.83 8.86 23.51
C LYS A 176 -2.28 10.25 23.87
N HIS A 177 -0.96 10.48 23.95
CA HIS A 177 -0.39 11.76 24.35
C HIS A 177 -0.12 12.74 23.20
N MET A 178 0.03 12.27 21.95
CA MET A 178 0.19 13.15 20.78
C MET A 178 -1.14 13.75 20.24
N ARG A 179 -2.26 13.57 20.96
CA ARG A 179 -3.58 14.09 20.54
C ARG A 179 -3.83 15.56 20.91
N LEU A 180 -2.99 16.18 21.76
CA LEU A 180 -3.25 17.51 22.32
C LEU A 180 -2.27 18.61 21.93
N THR A 181 -1.12 18.31 21.30
CA THR A 181 -0.10 19.33 20.97
C THR A 181 -0.04 19.73 19.49
N SER A 182 -0.80 19.08 18.60
CA SER A 182 -0.85 19.47 17.16
C SER A 182 -2.02 20.40 16.81
N TYR A 183 -2.76 20.89 17.81
CA TYR A 183 -3.86 21.84 17.65
C TYR A 183 -3.66 23.17 18.41
N HIS A 184 -2.45 23.43 18.92
CA HIS A 184 -2.05 24.74 19.44
C HIS A 184 -0.77 25.24 18.78
#